data_AF-A0A941GA27-F1
#
_entry.id   AF-A0A941GA27-F1
#
_cell.length_a   1.000
_cell.length_b   1.000
_cell.length_c   1.000
_cell.angle_alpha   90.00
_cell.angle_beta   90.00
_cell.angle_gamma   90.00
#
_symmetry.space_group_name_H-M   'P 1'
#
loop_
_entity.id
_entity.type
_entity.pdbx_description
1 polymer ?
#
loop_
_entity_poly.entity_id
_entity_poly.type
_entity_poly.pdbx_seq_one_letter_code
_entity_poly.pdbx_strand_id
1 'polypeptide(L)'
;MPKLLPLFRAAAVTAALLVLQGCGPGGAPSYVIFGAYFPRWLLAGLIGIVAALVAHRLFVAKAWNGKLPLQLSVCCAIGMVVAVLFWTLATR
;
A
#
# COMPACT_ATOMS: atom_id res chain seq x y z
N MET A 1 32.59 7.87 16.57
CA MET A 1 31.42 7.00 16.30
C MET A 1 31.28 6.67 14.80
N PRO A 2 32.17 5.85 14.18
CA PRO A 2 32.11 5.55 12.73
C PRO A 2 31.28 4.30 12.35
N LYS A 3 30.88 3.45 13.30
CA LYS A 3 30.18 2.16 13.04
C LYS A 3 28.67 2.28 12.82
N LEU A 4 28.07 3.45 13.00
CA LEU A 4 26.61 3.66 12.84
C LEU A 4 26.19 3.79 11.36
N LEU A 5 27.03 4.44 10.55
CA LEU A 5 26.84 4.61 9.10
C LEU A 5 26.74 3.29 8.30
N PRO A 6 27.59 2.26 8.52
CA PRO A 6 27.47 1.00 7.80
C PRO A 6 26.22 0.20 8.20
N LEU A 7 25.79 0.27 9.46
CA LEU A 7 24.55 -0.35 9.94
C LEU A 7 23.31 0.29 9.30
N PHE A 8 23.28 1.62 9.20
CA PHE A 8 22.18 2.35 8.57
C PHE A 8 22.11 2.06 7.06
N ARG A 9 23.26 1.96 6.39
CA ARG A 9 23.33 1.54 4.98
C ARG A 9 22.86 0.11 4.77
N ALA A 10 23.28 -0.83 5.63
CA ALA A 10 22.83 -2.21 5.56
C ALA A 10 21.32 -2.34 5.78
N ALA A 11 20.76 -1.58 6.73
CA ALA A 11 19.33 -1.51 6.98
C ALA A 11 18.55 -0.93 5.79
N ALA A 12 19.07 0.14 5.17
CA ALA A 12 18.45 0.73 3.99
C ALA A 12 18.48 -0.21 2.77
N VAL A 13 19.60 -0.93 2.56
CA VAL A 13 19.73 -1.92 1.49
C VAL A 13 18.81 -3.11 1.72
N THR A 14 18.74 -3.64 2.94
CA THR A 14 17.80 -4.72 3.26
C THR A 14 16.35 -4.26 3.08
N ALA A 15 15.97 -3.09 3.60
CA ALA A 15 14.64 -2.53 3.36
C ALA A 15 14.33 -2.39 1.86
N ALA A 16 15.27 -1.90 1.05
CA ALA A 16 15.09 -1.81 -0.40
C ALA A 16 14.91 -3.20 -1.06
N LEU A 17 15.72 -4.20 -0.67
CA LEU A 17 15.61 -5.57 -1.19
C LEU A 17 14.30 -6.27 -0.77
N LEU A 18 13.76 -5.95 0.41
CA LEU A 18 12.45 -6.42 0.84
C LEU A 18 11.31 -5.80 0.00
N VAL A 19 11.45 -4.54 -0.40
CA VAL A 19 10.47 -3.87 -1.29
C VAL A 19 10.52 -4.46 -2.72
N LEU A 20 11.68 -4.97 -3.16
CA LEU A 20 11.83 -5.58 -4.48
C LEU A 20 11.32 -7.04 -4.59
N GLN A 21 10.83 -7.66 -3.52
CA GLN A 21 10.31 -9.04 -3.55
C GLN A 21 9.10 -9.23 -4.49
N GLY A 22 8.52 -8.15 -5.01
CA GLY A 22 7.48 -8.19 -6.04
C GLY A 22 7.98 -8.54 -7.45
N CYS A 23 9.28 -8.47 -7.72
CA CYS A 23 9.87 -8.90 -8.99
C CYS A 23 10.16 -10.41 -8.97
N GLY A 24 9.26 -11.21 -9.54
CA GLY A 24 9.44 -12.65 -9.75
C GLY A 24 9.23 -13.06 -11.21
N PRO A 25 9.79 -14.21 -11.64
CA PRO A 25 9.69 -14.70 -13.02
C PRO A 25 8.25 -15.00 -13.48
N GLY A 26 7.28 -15.11 -12.55
CA GLY A 26 5.86 -15.31 -12.86
C GLY A 26 5.11 -14.06 -13.30
N GLY A 27 5.75 -12.88 -13.33
CA GLY A 27 5.09 -11.62 -13.65
C GLY A 27 4.00 -11.24 -12.64
N ALA A 28 3.39 -10.05 -12.82
CA ALA A 28 2.25 -9.67 -12.01
C ALA A 28 1.03 -10.49 -12.44
N PRO A 29 0.34 -11.18 -11.51
CA PRO A 29 -0.85 -11.95 -11.86
C PRO A 29 -1.94 -11.06 -12.45
N SER A 30 -2.58 -11.52 -13.53
CA SER A 30 -3.62 -10.78 -14.23
C SER A 30 -4.97 -11.50 -14.15
N TYR A 31 -6.04 -10.70 -14.13
CA TYR A 31 -7.41 -11.17 -14.31
C TYR A 31 -7.84 -10.87 -15.74
N VAL A 32 -8.52 -11.82 -16.38
CA VAL A 32 -9.14 -11.61 -17.68
C VAL A 32 -10.56 -11.14 -17.47
N ILE A 33 -10.87 -9.92 -17.88
CA ILE A 33 -12.20 -9.32 -17.78
C ILE A 33 -12.57 -8.82 -19.17
N PHE A 34 -13.66 -9.33 -19.76
CA PHE A 34 -14.10 -8.99 -21.12
C PHE A 34 -13.00 -9.15 -22.20
N GLY A 35 -12.10 -10.12 -22.04
CA GLY A 35 -10.99 -10.34 -22.97
C GLY A 35 -9.81 -9.37 -22.79
N ALA A 36 -9.88 -8.43 -21.86
CA ALA A 36 -8.76 -7.57 -21.47
C ALA A 36 -8.06 -8.12 -20.21
N TYR A 37 -6.73 -7.97 -20.16
CA TYR A 37 -5.88 -8.42 -19.06
C TYR A 37 -5.64 -7.27 -18.08
N PHE A 38 -6.19 -7.37 -16.87
CA PHE A 38 -6.02 -6.39 -15.80
C PHE A 38 -5.07 -6.92 -14.73
N PRO A 39 -4.02 -6.17 -14.35
CA PRO A 39 -3.16 -6.59 -13.25
C PRO A 39 -3.90 -6.64 -11.92
N ARG A 40 -3.64 -7.66 -11.10
CA ARG A 40 -4.25 -7.81 -9.76
C ARG A 40 -3.95 -6.64 -8.83
N TRP A 41 -2.79 -5.99 -8.99
CA TRP A 41 -2.41 -4.84 -8.17
C TRP A 41 -3.33 -3.64 -8.44
N LEU A 42 -3.90 -3.55 -9.65
CA LEU A 42 -4.85 -2.51 -10.01
C LEU A 42 -6.14 -2.65 -9.19
N LEU A 43 -6.61 -3.90 -9.03
CA LEU A 43 -7.78 -4.21 -8.19
C LEU A 43 -7.49 -3.91 -6.72
N ALA A 44 -6.31 -4.28 -6.22
CA ALA A 44 -5.87 -3.94 -4.86
C ALA A 44 -5.85 -2.42 -4.63
N GLY A 45 -5.35 -1.64 -5.61
CA GLY A 45 -5.37 -0.18 -5.59
C GLY A 45 -6.78 0.40 -5.54
N LEU A 46 -7.70 -0.12 -6.36
CA LEU A 46 -9.13 0.24 -6.33
C LEU A 46 -9.75 0.02 -4.94
N ILE A 47 -9.49 -1.14 -4.33
CA ILE A 47 -9.96 -1.45 -2.97
C ILE A 47 -9.36 -0.48 -1.95
N GLY A 48 -8.08 -0.14 -2.08
CA GLY A 48 -7.42 0.86 -1.24
C GLY A 48 -8.04 2.26 -1.37
N ILE A 49 -8.38 2.68 -2.59
CA ILE A 49 -9.08 3.96 -2.84
C ILE A 49 -10.44 3.96 -2.14
N VAL A 50 -11.23 2.89 -2.29
CA VAL A 50 -12.53 2.76 -1.61
C VAL A 50 -12.34 2.83 -0.10
N ALA A 51 -11.35 2.14 0.46
CA ALA A 51 -11.05 2.17 1.89
C ALA A 51 -10.64 3.57 2.37
N ALA A 52 -9.81 4.30 1.62
CA ALA A 52 -9.42 5.67 1.94
C ALA A 52 -10.63 6.62 1.95
N LEU A 53 -11.54 6.48 0.97
CA LEU A 53 -12.77 7.26 0.91
C LEU A 53 -13.69 6.95 2.08
N VAL A 54 -13.88 5.67 2.43
CA VAL A 54 -14.66 5.26 3.60
C VAL A 54 -14.06 5.83 4.88
N ALA A 55 -12.75 5.71 5.08
CA ALA A 55 -12.06 6.29 6.22
C ALA A 55 -12.26 7.81 6.32
N HIS A 56 -12.15 8.52 5.19
CA HIS A 56 -12.40 9.96 5.13
C HIS A 56 -13.83 10.30 5.55
N ARG A 57 -14.85 9.59 5.04
CA ARG A 57 -16.25 9.80 5.41
C ARG A 57 -16.49 9.55 6.90
N LEU A 58 -15.86 8.52 7.49
CA LEU A 58 -15.94 8.24 8.91
C LEU A 58 -15.32 9.36 9.76
N PHE A 59 -14.19 9.93 9.34
CA PHE A 59 -13.57 11.05 10.04
C PHE A 59 -14.42 12.32 9.98
N VAL A 60 -15.01 12.61 8.81
CA VAL A 60 -15.96 13.73 8.65
C VAL A 60 -17.17 13.54 9.55
N ALA A 61 -17.76 12.34 9.55
CA ALA A 61 -18.94 12.02 10.37
C ALA A 61 -18.68 12.13 11.88
N LYS A 62 -17.45 11.82 12.33
CA LYS A 62 -17.04 11.96 13.74
C LYS A 62 -16.49 13.35 14.11
N ALA A 63 -16.59 14.34 13.21
CA ALA A 63 -16.02 15.68 13.38
C ALA A 63 -14.53 15.67 13.76
N TRP A 64 -13.79 14.67 13.27
CA TRP A 64 -12.38 14.48 13.61
C TRP A 64 -11.43 15.30 12.73
N ASN A 65 -11.96 15.89 11.65
CA ASN A 65 -11.22 16.71 10.69
C ASN A 65 -10.43 17.85 11.34
N GLY A 66 -10.93 18.43 12.44
CA GLY A 66 -10.25 19.53 13.14
C GLY A 66 -9.08 19.11 14.03
N LYS A 67 -8.94 17.82 14.37
CA LYS A 67 -7.86 17.33 15.26
C LYS A 67 -6.69 16.72 14.51
N LEU A 68 -6.88 16.37 13.24
CA LEU A 68 -5.89 15.69 12.40
C LEU A 68 -5.34 16.67 11.37
N PRO A 69 -4.15 17.27 11.60
CA PRO A 69 -3.60 18.29 10.69
C PRO A 69 -3.30 17.75 9.27
N LEU A 70 -3.14 16.43 9.12
CA LEU A 70 -2.82 15.75 7.87
C LEU A 70 -3.84 14.67 7.53
N GLN A 71 -5.14 15.01 7.53
CA GLN A 71 -6.21 14.03 7.34
C GLN A 71 -6.10 13.24 6.03
N LEU A 72 -5.71 13.88 4.92
CA LEU A 72 -5.51 13.21 3.64
C LEU A 72 -4.42 12.15 3.72
N SER A 73 -3.29 12.44 4.37
CA SER A 73 -2.19 11.47 4.48
C SER A 73 -2.60 10.26 5.31
N VAL A 74 -3.36 10.45 6.39
CA VAL A 74 -3.87 9.37 7.23
C VAL A 74 -4.87 8.50 6.48
N CYS A 75 -5.81 9.09 5.73
CA CYS A 75 -6.77 8.33 4.93
C CYS A 75 -6.06 7.55 3.82
N CYS A 76 -5.08 8.17 3.14
CA CYS A 76 -4.27 7.50 2.13
C CYS A 76 -3.43 6.37 2.73
N ALA A 77 -2.85 6.55 3.92
CA ALA A 77 -2.11 5.50 4.62
C ALA A 77 -3.00 4.31 4.96
N ILE A 78 -4.22 4.57 5.47
CA ILE A 78 -5.22 3.51 5.72
C ILE A 78 -5.55 2.77 4.42
N GLY A 79 -5.83 3.50 3.33
CA GLY A 79 -6.10 2.91 2.03
C GLY A 79 -4.93 2.06 1.51
N MET A 80 -3.70 2.54 1.64
CA MET A 80 -2.49 1.80 1.26
C MET A 80 -2.31 0.52 2.06
N VAL A 81 -2.53 0.56 3.38
CA VAL A 81 -2.47 -0.64 4.22
C VAL A 81 -3.50 -1.67 3.77
N VAL A 82 -4.74 -1.26 3.52
CA VAL A 82 -5.80 -2.16 3.03
C VAL A 82 -5.46 -2.73 1.65
N ALA A 83 -4.95 -1.92 0.73
CA ALA A 83 -4.51 -2.39 -0.59
C ALA A 83 -3.40 -3.45 -0.49
N VAL A 84 -2.39 -3.20 0.34
CA VAL A 84 -1.26 -4.14 0.55
C VAL A 84 -1.72 -5.42 1.24
N LEU A 85 -2.61 -5.33 2.22
CA LEU A 85 -3.21 -6.51 2.86
C LEU A 85 -3.99 -7.35 1.85
N PHE A 86 -4.83 -6.71 1.03
CA PHE A 86 -5.55 -7.41 -0.03
C PHE A 86 -4.59 -8.06 -1.03
N TRP A 87 -3.56 -7.34 -1.48
CA TRP A 87 -2.56 -7.87 -2.40
C TRP A 87 -1.83 -9.09 -1.84
N THR A 88 -1.36 -9.02 -0.59
CA THR A 88 -0.60 -10.13 0.02
C THR A 88 -1.47 -11.34 0.32
N LEU A 89 -2.72 -11.14 0.72
CA LEU A 89 -3.67 -12.23 0.96
C LEU A 89 -4.19 -12.86 -0.34
N ALA A 90 -4.45 -12.06 -1.38
CA ALA A 90 -4.95 -12.54 -2.68
C ALA A 90 -3.85 -13.09 -3.60
N THR A 91 -2.58 -13.04 -3.18
CA THR A 91 -1.43 -13.60 -3.93
C THR A 91 -0.90 -14.90 -3.33
N ARG A 92 -1.43 -15.33 -2.17
CA ARG A 92 -1.29 -16.72 -1.71
C ARG A 92 -2.27 -17.62 -2.46
#